data_AF-A0AAN8GU61-F1
#
_entry.id   AF-A0AAN8GU61-F1
#
_cell.length_a   1.000
_cell.length_b   1.000
_cell.length_c   1.000
_cell.angle_alpha   90.00
_cell.angle_beta   90.00
_cell.angle_gamma   90.00
#
_symmetry.space_group_name_H-M   'P 1'
#
loop_
_entity.id
_entity.type
_entity.pdbx_description
1 polymer ?
#
loop_
_entity_poly.entity_id
_entity_poly.type
_entity_poly.pdbx_seq_one_letter_code
_entity_poly.pdbx_strand_id
1 'polypeptide(L)'
;MLERLYEQRLPVQAVLADETVTKVGIRKSLAMRECQWELVEQLIPVLRPLAKATTIMCGENHIGLCFIYPVLLNMANNTLSANESNLAAIRSFKNTVRKELTTRFKLLSRLLAESIPIMACMLDPRFKHLKFFPDDVREEAQARLPQLVREDGEVEQPGATGK
;
A
#
# COMPACT_ATOMS: atom_id res chain seq x y z
N MET A 1 13.91 -9.20 4.12
CA MET A 1 14.64 -10.41 3.66
C MET A 1 15.50 -10.10 2.45
N LEU A 2 14.93 -9.66 1.32
CA LEU A 2 15.69 -9.31 0.11
C LEU A 2 16.73 -8.19 0.34
N GLU A 3 16.40 -7.18 1.14
CA GLU A 3 17.33 -6.11 1.52
C GLU A 3 18.58 -6.66 2.24
N ARG A 4 18.37 -7.49 3.27
CA ARG A 4 19.47 -8.19 3.98
C ARG A 4 20.28 -9.11 3.06
N LEU A 5 19.63 -9.80 2.13
CA LEU A 5 20.31 -10.67 1.16
C LEU A 5 21.22 -9.85 0.23
N TYR A 6 20.74 -8.68 -0.22
CA TYR A 6 21.50 -7.77 -1.06
C TYR A 6 22.68 -7.15 -0.29
N GLU A 7 22.47 -6.71 0.95
CA GLU A 7 23.54 -6.23 1.84
C GLU A 7 24.63 -7.28 2.08
N GLN A 8 24.25 -8.55 2.19
CA GLN A 8 25.17 -9.67 2.41
C GLN A 8 25.65 -10.34 1.11
N ARG A 9 25.49 -9.70 -0.05
CA ARG A 9 25.87 -10.25 -1.37
C ARG A 9 27.31 -10.75 -1.39
N LEU A 10 28.26 -9.95 -0.91
CA LEU A 10 29.69 -10.31 -0.93
C LEU A 10 30.01 -11.50 -0.01
N PRO A 11 29.59 -11.51 1.29
CA PRO A 11 29.73 -12.69 2.14
C PRO A 11 29.08 -13.96 1.57
N VAL A 12 27.87 -13.85 1.03
CA VAL A 12 27.14 -15.01 0.45
C VAL A 12 27.89 -15.55 -0.76
N GLN A 13 28.38 -14.69 -1.65
CA GLN A 13 29.18 -15.11 -2.80
C GLN A 13 30.52 -15.74 -2.38
N ALA A 14 31.18 -15.21 -1.35
CA ALA A 14 32.43 -15.76 -0.81
C ALA A 14 32.23 -17.17 -0.25
N VAL A 15 31.19 -17.39 0.56
CA VAL A 15 30.87 -18.73 1.12
C VAL A 15 30.47 -19.72 0.02
N LEU A 16 29.74 -19.27 -0.99
CA LEU A 16 29.40 -20.12 -2.13
C LEU A 16 30.64 -20.47 -2.98
N ALA A 17 31.63 -19.58 -3.06
CA ALA A 17 32.88 -19.76 -3.79
C ALA A 17 33.91 -20.63 -3.04
N ASP A 18 33.74 -20.83 -1.73
CA ASP A 18 34.57 -21.73 -0.94
C ASP A 18 34.17 -23.20 -1.19
N GLU A 19 35.10 -23.99 -1.72
CA GLU A 19 34.91 -25.42 -2.01
C GLU A 19 34.99 -26.30 -0.76
N THR A 20 35.54 -25.80 0.35
CA THR A 20 35.60 -26.51 1.63
C THR A 20 34.24 -26.51 2.34
N VAL A 21 33.42 -25.49 2.07
CA VAL A 21 32.09 -25.29 2.67
C VAL A 21 30.97 -25.68 1.69
N THR A 22 31.09 -25.33 0.41
CA THR A 22 30.02 -25.52 -0.58
C THR A 22 30.47 -26.42 -1.72
N LYS A 23 29.86 -27.61 -1.84
CA LYS A 23 30.07 -28.52 -2.97
C LYS A 23 29.68 -27.85 -4.30
N VAL A 24 30.45 -28.12 -5.36
CA VAL A 24 30.27 -27.50 -6.70
C VAL A 24 28.85 -27.69 -7.28
N GLY A 25 28.21 -28.83 -7.03
CA GLY A 25 26.83 -29.09 -7.46
C GLY A 25 25.80 -28.18 -6.77
N ILE A 26 26.03 -27.85 -5.50
CA ILE A 26 25.18 -26.97 -4.69
C ILE A 26 25.44 -25.50 -5.04
N ARG A 27 26.70 -25.13 -5.32
CA ARG A 27 27.08 -23.80 -5.80
C ARG A 27 26.27 -23.40 -7.04
N LYS A 28 26.15 -24.30 -8.01
CA LYS A 28 25.42 -24.02 -9.27
C LYS A 28 23.91 -23.82 -9.06
N SER A 29 23.30 -24.43 -8.04
CA SER A 29 21.87 -24.23 -7.77
C SER A 29 21.59 -22.98 -6.92
N LEU A 30 22.51 -22.60 -6.03
CA LEU A 30 22.33 -21.49 -5.10
C LEU A 30 22.89 -20.15 -5.62
N ALA A 31 23.88 -20.18 -6.52
CA ALA A 31 24.49 -18.95 -7.03
C ALA A 31 23.51 -18.18 -7.92
N MET A 32 23.18 -16.96 -7.47
CA MET A 32 22.40 -16.03 -8.27
C MET A 32 23.27 -15.39 -9.35
N ARG A 33 22.71 -15.31 -10.57
CA ARG A 33 23.33 -14.63 -11.72
C ARG A 33 23.32 -13.11 -11.52
N GLU A 34 24.20 -12.40 -12.21
CA GLU A 34 24.27 -10.93 -12.15
C GLU A 34 22.94 -10.26 -12.49
N CYS A 35 22.24 -10.75 -13.52
CA CYS A 35 20.91 -10.25 -13.89
C CYS A 35 19.85 -10.46 -12.78
N GLN A 36 20.01 -11.47 -11.93
CA GLN A 36 19.12 -11.69 -10.79
C GLN A 36 19.45 -10.74 -9.63
N TRP A 37 20.73 -10.40 -9.42
CA TRP A 37 21.12 -9.38 -8.45
C TRP A 37 20.65 -7.99 -8.86
N GLU A 38 20.75 -7.65 -10.14
CA GLU A 38 20.22 -6.39 -10.69
C GLU A 38 18.70 -6.30 -10.50
N LEU A 39 17.98 -7.39 -10.72
CA LEU A 39 16.55 -7.45 -10.45
C LEU A 39 16.23 -7.20 -8.98
N VAL A 40 16.98 -7.81 -8.06
CA VAL A 40 16.78 -7.60 -6.61
C VAL A 40 17.05 -6.15 -6.23
N GLU A 41 18.14 -5.56 -6.73
CA GLU A 41 18.50 -4.17 -6.49
C GLU A 41 17.38 -3.21 -6.89
N GLN A 42 16.79 -3.41 -8.07
CA GLN A 42 15.69 -2.57 -8.56
C GLN A 42 14.34 -2.87 -7.87
N LEU A 43 14.17 -4.07 -7.31
CA LEU A 43 12.94 -4.45 -6.62
C LEU A 43 12.86 -3.91 -5.19
N ILE A 44 13.99 -3.82 -4.48
CA ILE A 44 14.08 -3.28 -3.11
C ILE A 44 13.40 -1.90 -2.95
N PRO A 45 13.69 -0.87 -3.79
CA PRO A 45 13.07 0.43 -3.64
C PRO A 45 11.56 0.42 -3.91
N VAL A 46 11.04 -0.55 -4.67
CA VAL A 46 9.60 -0.71 -4.91
C VAL A 46 8.92 -1.41 -3.73
N LEU A 47 9.59 -2.38 -3.10
CA LEU A 47 9.06 -3.12 -1.95
C LEU A 47 9.11 -2.32 -0.64
N ARG A 48 10.08 -1.43 -0.47
CA ARG A 48 10.26 -0.68 0.79
C ARG A 48 9.04 0.20 1.14
N PRO A 49 8.41 0.93 0.20
CA PRO A 49 7.18 1.69 0.48
C PRO A 49 5.99 0.79 0.83
N LEU A 50 5.87 -0.39 0.20
CA LEU A 50 4.82 -1.36 0.54
C LEU A 50 4.99 -1.88 1.97
N ALA A 51 6.21 -2.20 2.38
CA ALA A 51 6.49 -2.61 3.76
C ALA A 51 6.15 -1.50 4.77
N LYS A 52 6.55 -0.26 4.48
CA LYS A 52 6.22 0.90 5.33
C LYS A 52 4.71 1.15 5.40
N ALA A 53 4.00 1.04 4.28
CA ALA A 53 2.55 1.18 4.24
C ALA A 53 1.86 0.15 5.14
N THR A 54 2.29 -1.11 5.10
CA THR A 54 1.78 -2.16 5.99
C THR A 54 2.07 -1.85 7.46
N THR A 55 3.29 -1.41 7.81
CA THR A 55 3.61 -1.03 9.19
C THR A 55 2.70 0.10 9.71
N ILE A 56 2.41 1.10 8.87
CA ILE A 56 1.49 2.20 9.23
C ILE A 56 0.05 1.67 9.33
N MET A 57 -0.41 0.81 8.43
CA MET A 57 -1.80 0.33 8.48
C MET A 57 -2.04 -0.69 9.60
N CYS A 58 -1.01 -1.45 10.00
CA CYS A 58 -1.10 -2.47 11.04
C CYS A 58 -0.70 -1.97 12.44
N GLY A 59 -0.34 -0.69 12.60
CA GLY A 59 0.00 -0.16 13.92
C GLY A 59 -1.23 0.04 14.79
N GLU A 60 -1.22 -0.52 15.99
CA GLU A 60 -2.35 -0.49 16.93
C GLU A 60 -2.53 0.87 17.61
N ASN A 61 -1.45 1.66 17.70
CA ASN A 61 -1.42 2.91 18.47
C ASN A 61 -1.95 4.16 17.73
N HIS A 62 -2.53 4.00 16.54
CA HIS A 62 -3.05 5.12 15.74
C HIS A 62 -4.25 4.73 14.89
N ILE A 63 -5.10 5.71 14.57
CA ILE A 63 -6.31 5.53 13.75
C ILE A 63 -5.91 5.18 12.32
N GLY A 64 -5.85 3.88 11.99
CA GLY A 64 -5.41 3.39 10.68
C GLY A 64 -6.37 3.70 9.53
N LEU A 65 -7.68 3.82 9.80
CA LEU A 65 -8.72 3.95 8.77
C LEU A 65 -8.52 5.20 7.89
N CYS A 66 -8.19 6.34 8.49
CA CYS A 66 -7.97 7.59 7.77
C CYS A 66 -6.70 7.58 6.90
N PHE A 67 -5.78 6.64 7.11
CA PHE A 67 -4.54 6.55 6.32
C PHE A 67 -4.66 5.65 5.09
N ILE A 68 -5.71 4.83 4.99
CA ILE A 68 -5.85 3.82 3.93
C ILE A 68 -5.74 4.49 2.55
N TYR A 69 -6.63 5.42 2.23
CA TYR A 69 -6.65 6.07 0.92
C TYR A 69 -5.46 7.01 0.67
N PRO A 70 -5.07 7.89 1.60
CA PRO A 70 -3.89 8.74 1.41
C PRO A 70 -2.62 7.93 1.09
N VAL A 71 -2.37 6.84 1.82
CA VAL A 71 -1.16 6.01 1.61
C VAL A 71 -1.23 5.26 0.29
N LEU A 72 -2.38 4.65 -0.03
CA LEU A 72 -2.55 3.88 -1.27
C LEU A 72 -2.43 4.75 -2.52
N LEU A 73 -3.07 5.92 -2.52
CA LEU A 73 -3.04 6.83 -3.67
C LEU A 73 -1.66 7.46 -3.85
N ASN A 74 -1.01 7.87 -2.76
CA ASN A 74 0.38 8.33 -2.80
C ASN A 74 1.31 7.25 -3.38
N MET A 75 1.18 6.01 -2.92
CA MET A 75 1.97 4.88 -3.41
C MET A 75 1.68 4.55 -4.88
N ALA A 76 0.41 4.57 -5.29
CA ALA A 76 -0.01 4.33 -6.66
C ALA A 76 0.52 5.39 -7.64
N ASN A 77 0.50 6.66 -7.24
CA ASN A 77 0.86 7.79 -8.09
C ASN A 77 2.37 8.04 -8.13
N ASN A 78 3.09 7.83 -7.02
CA ASN A 78 4.52 8.10 -6.93
C ASN A 78 5.39 6.85 -7.13
N THR A 79 5.24 5.85 -6.27
CA THR A 79 6.15 4.67 -6.25
C THR A 79 5.85 3.68 -7.39
N LEU A 80 4.57 3.45 -7.67
CA LEU A 80 4.10 2.46 -8.63
C LEU A 80 3.87 3.03 -10.04
N SER A 81 4.27 4.29 -10.28
CA SER A 81 4.23 4.86 -11.62
C SER A 81 5.24 4.13 -12.52
N ALA A 82 4.79 3.80 -13.74
CA ALA A 82 5.48 2.88 -14.64
C ALA A 82 6.68 3.50 -15.38
N ASN A 83 6.95 4.79 -15.17
CA ASN A 83 7.76 5.61 -16.08
C ASN A 83 9.28 5.54 -15.84
N GLU A 84 9.75 4.82 -14.82
CA GLU A 84 11.13 4.96 -14.33
C GLU A 84 11.97 3.66 -14.35
N SER A 85 11.43 2.52 -14.82
CA SER A 85 12.19 1.25 -14.74
C SER A 85 12.48 0.61 -16.11
N ASN A 86 13.77 0.31 -16.31
CA ASN A 86 14.34 -0.31 -17.50
C ASN A 86 13.96 -1.79 -17.63
N LEU A 87 13.64 -2.47 -16.53
CA LEU A 87 13.33 -3.91 -16.53
C LEU A 87 11.83 -4.16 -16.71
N ALA A 88 11.48 -4.96 -17.71
CA ALA A 88 10.11 -5.41 -17.97
C ALA A 88 9.47 -6.11 -16.75
N ALA A 89 10.27 -6.88 -15.99
CA ALA A 89 9.82 -7.57 -14.78
C ALA A 89 9.34 -6.57 -13.70
N ILE A 90 10.08 -5.48 -13.47
CA ILE A 90 9.71 -4.45 -12.49
C ILE A 90 8.47 -3.67 -12.95
N ARG A 91 8.38 -3.37 -14.23
CA ARG A 91 7.18 -2.73 -14.80
C ARG A 91 5.94 -3.60 -14.63
N SER A 92 6.05 -4.89 -14.93
CA SER A 92 4.98 -5.88 -14.73
C SER A 92 4.60 -6.00 -13.26
N PHE A 93 5.58 -6.03 -12.35
CA PHE A 93 5.35 -6.03 -10.91
C PHE A 93 4.59 -4.77 -10.46
N LYS A 94 5.06 -3.57 -10.80
CA LYS A 94 4.40 -2.30 -10.46
C LYS A 94 2.95 -2.25 -10.96
N ASN A 95 2.72 -2.65 -12.21
CA ASN A 95 1.38 -2.68 -12.79
C ASN A 95 0.47 -3.69 -12.09
N THR A 96 0.98 -4.89 -11.80
CA THR A 96 0.24 -5.93 -11.08
C THR A 96 -0.14 -5.46 -9.68
N VAL A 97 0.81 -4.91 -8.92
CA VAL A 97 0.56 -4.38 -7.57
C VAL A 97 -0.46 -3.25 -7.63
N ARG A 98 -0.31 -2.29 -8.56
CA ARG A 98 -1.27 -1.20 -8.72
C ARG A 98 -2.68 -1.72 -9.01
N LYS A 99 -2.81 -2.71 -9.90
CA LYS A 99 -4.09 -3.34 -10.23
C LYS A 99 -4.71 -4.04 -9.01
N GLU A 100 -3.92 -4.83 -8.28
CA GLU A 100 -4.38 -5.53 -7.09
C GLU A 100 -4.84 -4.56 -5.99
N LEU A 101 -4.07 -3.50 -5.73
CA LEU A 101 -4.45 -2.47 -4.75
C LEU A 101 -5.74 -1.75 -5.19
N THR A 102 -5.85 -1.39 -6.46
CA THR A 102 -7.04 -0.72 -7.00
C THR A 102 -8.28 -1.60 -6.85
N THR A 103 -8.15 -2.90 -7.14
CA THR A 103 -9.24 -3.87 -7.06
C THR A 103 -9.65 -4.14 -5.61
N ARG A 104 -8.69 -4.48 -4.75
CA ARG A 104 -8.96 -4.86 -3.35
C ARG A 104 -9.51 -3.71 -2.51
N PHE A 105 -9.00 -2.49 -2.72
CA PHE A 105 -9.45 -1.31 -1.99
C PHE A 105 -10.54 -0.51 -2.71
N LYS A 106 -11.05 -1.03 -3.84
CA LYS A 106 -12.17 -0.44 -4.59
C LYS A 106 -11.94 1.04 -4.95
N LEU A 107 -10.71 1.41 -5.31
CA LEU A 107 -10.29 2.80 -5.55
C LEU A 107 -11.00 3.47 -6.74
N LEU A 108 -11.64 2.70 -7.60
CA LEU A 108 -12.40 3.19 -8.76
C LEU A 108 -13.91 2.89 -8.61
N SER A 109 -14.36 2.52 -7.42
CA SER A 109 -15.77 2.28 -7.18
C SER A 109 -16.54 3.60 -7.19
N ARG A 110 -17.74 3.59 -7.76
CA ARG A 110 -18.67 4.72 -7.69
C ARG A 110 -19.08 5.05 -6.26
N LEU A 111 -19.08 4.06 -5.38
CA LEU A 111 -19.44 4.19 -3.97
C LEU A 111 -18.24 4.55 -3.08
N LEU A 112 -17.13 5.00 -3.68
CA LEU A 112 -15.92 5.31 -2.94
C LEU A 112 -16.15 6.48 -1.96
N ALA A 113 -16.89 7.51 -2.40
CA ALA A 113 -17.23 8.69 -1.60
C ALA A 113 -18.03 8.35 -0.33
N GLU A 114 -18.82 7.27 -0.36
CA GLU A 114 -19.64 6.80 0.77
C GLU A 114 -18.87 5.85 1.70
N SER A 115 -17.64 5.49 1.35
CA SER A 115 -16.89 4.49 2.11
C SER A 115 -16.45 5.00 3.48
N ILE A 116 -16.51 4.12 4.49
CA ILE A 116 -16.10 4.41 5.87
C ILE A 116 -14.68 5.03 5.96
N PRO A 117 -13.66 4.58 5.20
CA PRO A 117 -12.34 5.18 5.31
C PRO A 117 -12.30 6.62 4.75
N ILE A 118 -13.15 7.00 3.79
CA ILE A 118 -13.29 8.40 3.35
C ILE A 118 -13.92 9.25 4.45
N MET A 119 -14.98 8.75 5.10
CA MET A 119 -15.58 9.44 6.24
C MET A 119 -14.56 9.64 7.37
N ALA A 120 -13.77 8.61 7.68
CA ALA A 120 -12.68 8.70 8.64
C ALA A 120 -11.61 9.73 8.23
N CYS A 121 -11.28 9.84 6.94
CA CYS A 121 -10.39 10.89 6.43
C CYS A 121 -10.98 12.30 6.64
N MET A 122 -12.30 12.47 6.46
CA MET A 122 -12.95 13.77 6.63
C MET A 122 -12.98 14.22 8.09
N LEU A 123 -13.08 13.27 9.03
CA LEU A 123 -13.03 13.53 10.47
C LEU A 123 -11.61 13.81 10.97
N ASP A 124 -10.59 13.35 10.25
CA ASP A 124 -9.20 13.67 10.57
C ASP A 124 -8.81 15.06 10.02
N PRO A 125 -8.39 16.02 10.87
CA PRO A 125 -7.98 17.36 10.42
C PRO A 125 -6.92 17.37 9.32
N ARG A 126 -6.06 16.34 9.27
CA ARG A 126 -4.97 16.21 8.28
C ARG A 126 -5.50 15.88 6.89
N PHE A 127 -6.64 15.19 6.81
CA PHE A 127 -7.22 14.68 5.56
C PHE A 127 -8.59 15.28 5.24
N LYS A 128 -9.13 16.17 6.08
CA LYS A 128 -10.44 16.82 5.96
C LYS A 128 -10.81 17.29 4.55
N HIS A 129 -9.84 17.84 3.81
CA HIS A 129 -10.08 18.41 2.48
C HIS A 129 -9.98 17.40 1.32
N LEU A 130 -9.58 16.15 1.62
CA LEU A 130 -9.47 15.06 0.66
C LEU A 130 -8.66 15.44 -0.61
N LYS A 131 -7.61 16.26 -0.47
CA LYS A 131 -6.80 16.81 -1.59
C LYS A 131 -6.13 15.77 -2.50
N PHE A 132 -6.11 14.51 -2.06
CA PHE A 132 -5.57 13.37 -2.80
C PHE A 132 -6.59 12.70 -3.73
N PHE A 133 -7.87 13.12 -3.67
CA PHE A 133 -8.94 12.71 -4.58
C PHE A 133 -9.28 13.83 -5.58
N PRO A 134 -9.85 13.48 -6.75
CA PRO A 134 -10.40 14.46 -7.68
C PRO A 134 -11.65 15.14 -7.12
N ASP A 135 -12.00 16.30 -7.69
CA ASP A 135 -13.01 17.21 -7.14
C ASP A 135 -14.41 16.58 -7.06
N ASP A 136 -14.78 15.74 -8.00
CA ASP A 136 -16.04 14.98 -8.03
C ASP A 136 -16.22 14.11 -6.78
N VAL A 137 -15.20 13.34 -6.40
CA VAL A 137 -15.24 12.49 -5.20
C VAL A 137 -15.26 13.34 -3.93
N ARG A 138 -14.58 14.49 -3.94
CA ARG A 138 -14.52 15.40 -2.78
C ARG A 138 -15.87 16.03 -2.49
N GLU A 139 -16.58 16.48 -3.52
CA GLU A 139 -17.90 17.10 -3.39
C GLU A 139 -18.95 16.08 -2.92
N GLU A 140 -18.95 14.88 -3.50
CA GLU A 140 -19.87 13.79 -3.10
C GLU A 140 -19.68 13.39 -1.64
N ALA A 141 -18.42 13.21 -1.20
CA ALA A 141 -18.12 12.86 0.19
C ALA A 141 -18.55 13.97 1.17
N GLN A 142 -18.37 15.24 0.80
CA GLN A 142 -18.82 16.39 1.59
C GLN A 142 -20.34 16.48 1.69
N ALA A 143 -21.07 16.10 0.64
CA ALA A 143 -22.52 16.04 0.66
C ALA A 143 -23.06 14.89 1.53
N ARG A 144 -22.32 13.78 1.66
CA ARG A 144 -22.74 12.60 2.44
C ARG A 144 -22.62 12.81 3.96
N LEU A 145 -21.59 13.51 4.44
CA LEU A 145 -21.35 13.68 5.88
C LEU A 145 -22.56 14.28 6.64
N PRO A 146 -23.21 15.37 6.18
CA PRO A 146 -24.40 15.91 6.84
C PRO A 146 -25.61 14.96 6.81
N GLN A 147 -25.72 14.09 5.81
CA GLN A 147 -26.83 13.13 5.71
C GLN A 147 -26.71 12.06 6.80
N LEU A 148 -25.51 11.53 7.02
CA LEU A 148 -25.24 10.55 8.08
C LEU A 148 -25.55 11.12 9.48
N VAL A 149 -25.20 12.39 9.73
CA VAL A 149 -25.50 13.05 11.01
C VAL A 149 -27.02 13.18 11.24
N ARG A 150 -27.81 13.36 10.16
CA ARG A 150 -29.27 13.41 10.25
C ARG A 150 -29.88 12.03 10.44
N GLU A 151 -29.37 11.03 9.75
CA GLU A 151 -29.78 9.62 9.87
C GLU A 151 -29.59 9.11 11.31
N ASP A 152 -28.47 9.45 11.97
CA ASP A 152 -28.24 9.07 13.38
C ASP A 152 -29.12 9.86 14.37
N GLY A 153 -29.45 11.12 14.08
CA GLY A 153 -30.29 11.97 14.93
C GLY A 153 -31.77 11.55 14.98
N GLU A 154 -32.25 10.78 14.00
CA GLU A 154 -33.63 10.25 13.98
C GLU A 154 -33.80 8.97 14.82
N VAL A 155 -32.71 8.28 15.17
CA VAL A 155 -32.73 7.03 15.96
C VAL A 155 -32.87 7.31 17.48
N GLU A 156 -32.65 8.55 17.91
CA GLU A 156 -32.58 8.94 19.33
C GLU A 156 -33.90 9.46 19.95
N GLN A 157 -35.08 9.19 19.36
CA GLN A 157 -36.35 9.46 20.08
C GLN A 157 -36.71 8.30 21.03
N PRO A 158 -36.64 8.47 22.37
CA PRO A 158 -36.97 7.42 23.31
C PRO A 158 -38.48 7.18 23.33
N GLY A 159 -38.86 5.90 23.34
CA GLY A 159 -40.25 5.47 23.45
C GLY A 159 -40.94 6.09 24.67
N ALA A 160 -41.93 6.94 24.39
CA ALA A 160 -42.92 7.35 25.38
C ALA A 160 -43.76 6.13 25.77
N THR A 161 -43.38 5.50 26.86
CA THR A 161 -44.17 4.46 27.52
C THR A 161 -45.20 5.11 28.43
N GLY A 162 -46.47 4.79 28.20
CA GLY A 162 -47.46 4.56 29.27
C GLY A 162 -48.15 5.78 29.88
N LYS A 163 -49.34 6.09 29.36
CA LYS A 163 -50.52 6.30 30.22
C LYS A 163 -51.60 5.34 29.77
#